data_AF-A0AAD8P832-F1
#
_entry.id   AF-A0AAD8P832-F1
#
_cell.length_a   1.000
_cell.length_b   1.000
_cell.length_c   1.000
_cell.angle_alpha   90.00
_cell.angle_beta   90.00
_cell.angle_gamma   90.00
#
_symmetry.space_group_name_H-M   'P 1'
#
loop_
_entity.id
_entity.type
_entity.pdbx_description
1 polymer ?
#
loop_
_entity_poly.entity_id
_entity_poly.type
_entity_poly.pdbx_seq_one_letter_code
_entity_poly.pdbx_strand_id
1 'polypeptide(L)'
;MSYEETKKAHTYVLLNCEEVTSYVDEFDEIANQTYPNGSISHLRDEHFAEWFEKRVNTGLLDGSTKHLEILARHPLMSAKLYKGYFVNDTHTIDEMIDEEVGRFEVEQYEEEEFEDEEDTSDDYDNEILFSDHSSDEDEFD
;
A
#
# COMPACT_ATOMS: atom_id res chain seq x y z
N MET A 1 2.64 9.10 -5.84
CA MET A 1 3.10 7.98 -5.00
C MET A 1 2.12 6.85 -5.22
N SER A 2 2.59 5.67 -5.62
CA SER A 2 1.77 4.48 -5.84
C SER A 2 1.38 3.82 -4.51
N TYR A 3 0.39 2.91 -4.54
CA TYR A 3 0.01 2.13 -3.36
C TYR A 3 1.18 1.29 -2.83
N GLU A 4 1.91 0.61 -3.71
CA GLU A 4 3.05 -0.22 -3.35
C GLU A 4 4.19 0.57 -2.69
N GLU A 5 4.51 1.76 -3.22
CA GLU A 5 5.49 2.66 -2.60
C GLU A 5 5.02 3.13 -1.22
N THR A 6 3.73 3.43 -1.08
CA THR A 6 3.13 3.87 0.18
C THR A 6 3.15 2.74 1.22
N LYS A 7 2.81 1.51 0.82
CA LYS A 7 2.87 0.30 1.65
C LYS A 7 4.30 0.08 2.15
N LYS A 8 5.29 0.09 1.25
CA LYS A 8 6.71 -0.09 1.61
C LYS A 8 7.22 1.00 2.56
N ALA A 9 6.88 2.26 2.29
CA ALA A 9 7.25 3.37 3.15
C ALA A 9 6.62 3.24 4.55
N HIS A 10 5.35 2.84 4.63
CA HIS A 10 4.66 2.62 5.89
C HIS A 10 5.31 1.49 6.70
N THR A 11 5.52 0.33 6.08
CA THR A 11 6.20 -0.81 6.73
C THR A 11 7.59 -0.40 7.21
N TYR A 12 8.36 0.33 6.41
CA TYR A 12 9.69 0.82 6.81
C TYR A 12 9.63 1.70 8.06
N VAL A 13 8.70 2.64 8.13
CA VAL A 13 8.53 3.51 9.31
C VAL A 13 8.21 2.66 10.54
N LEU A 14 7.28 1.71 10.43
CA LEU A 14 6.90 0.85 11.55
C LEU A 14 8.06 -0.02 12.06
N LEU A 15 8.81 -0.65 11.16
CA LEU A 15 9.94 -1.52 11.52
C LEU A 15 11.11 -0.78 12.15
N ASN A 16 11.21 0.54 11.95
CA ASN A 16 12.26 1.39 12.52
C ASN A 16 11.78 2.24 13.71
N CYS A 17 10.52 2.05 14.15
CA CYS A 17 9.97 2.78 15.28
C CYS A 17 10.22 2.02 16.60
N GLU A 18 10.90 2.66 17.55
CA GLU A 18 11.24 2.04 18.84
C GLU A 18 10.00 1.54 19.60
N GLU A 19 8.93 2.33 19.59
CA GLU A 19 7.65 2.01 20.24
C GLU A 19 6.97 0.76 19.67
N VAL A 20 7.31 0.37 18.44
CA VAL A 20 6.73 -0.77 17.72
C VAL A 20 7.56 -2.04 17.91
N THR A 21 8.78 -1.97 18.45
CA THR A 21 9.73 -3.10 18.56
C THR A 21 9.13 -4.34 19.21
N SER A 22 8.38 -4.19 20.31
CA SER A 22 7.75 -5.34 20.99
C SER A 22 6.72 -6.06 20.11
N TYR A 23 6.08 -5.34 19.19
CA TYR A 23 5.14 -5.92 18.23
C TYR A 23 5.87 -6.62 17.09
N VAL A 24 7.05 -6.13 16.71
CA VAL A 24 7.93 -6.80 15.75
C VAL A 24 8.38 -8.16 16.30
N ASP A 25 8.77 -8.21 17.57
CA ASP A 25 9.16 -9.46 18.23
C ASP A 25 7.99 -10.45 18.31
N GLU A 26 6.80 -9.98 18.69
CA GLU A 26 5.58 -10.80 18.72
C GLU A 26 5.24 -11.34 17.33
N PHE A 27 5.33 -10.50 16.29
CA PHE A 27 5.08 -10.93 14.92
C PHE A 27 6.06 -12.02 14.49
N ASP A 28 7.35 -11.86 14.78
CA ASP A 28 8.38 -12.84 14.44
C ASP A 28 8.15 -14.19 15.09
N GLU A 29 7.74 -14.21 16.37
CA GLU A 29 7.41 -15.45 17.06
C GLU A 29 6.24 -16.19 16.36
N ILE A 30 5.17 -15.45 16.02
CA ILE A 30 4.01 -16.01 15.32
C ILE A 30 4.38 -16.47 13.91
N ALA A 31 5.16 -15.65 13.19
CA ALA A 31 5.60 -15.94 11.84
C ALA A 31 6.49 -17.19 11.80
N ASN A 32 7.41 -17.36 12.74
CA ASN A 32 8.26 -18.54 12.84
C ASN A 32 7.47 -19.82 13.15
N GLN A 33 6.43 -19.72 13.98
CA GLN A 33 5.56 -20.87 14.28
C GLN A 33 4.69 -21.25 13.09
N THR A 34 4.20 -20.27 12.34
CA THR A 34 3.28 -20.48 11.21
C THR A 34 4.04 -20.88 9.94
N TYR A 35 5.22 -20.30 9.72
CA TYR A 35 6.05 -20.46 8.53
C TYR A 35 7.51 -20.73 8.93
N PRO A 36 7.82 -21.93 9.47
CA PRO A 36 9.16 -22.24 9.99
C PRO A 36 10.27 -22.21 8.92
N ASN A 37 9.91 -22.31 7.63
CA ASN A 37 10.84 -22.22 6.51
C ASN A 37 10.72 -20.89 5.73
N GLY A 38 9.88 -19.97 6.20
CA GLY A 38 9.65 -18.67 5.57
C GLY A 38 10.78 -17.69 5.86
N SER A 39 11.04 -16.78 4.92
CA SER A 39 11.91 -15.64 5.19
C SER A 39 11.18 -14.63 6.06
N ILE A 40 11.62 -14.47 7.32
CA ILE A 40 11.04 -13.50 8.27
C ILE A 40 11.03 -12.09 7.68
N SER A 41 12.13 -11.68 7.01
CA SER A 41 12.21 -10.35 6.39
C SER A 41 11.14 -10.16 5.33
N HIS A 42 10.91 -11.17 4.48
CA HIS A 42 9.86 -11.10 3.47
C HIS A 42 8.46 -11.05 4.09
N LEU A 43 8.22 -11.84 5.15
CA LEU A 43 6.94 -11.82 5.87
C LEU A 43 6.69 -10.46 6.55
N ARG A 44 7.74 -9.82 7.07
CA ARG A 44 7.64 -8.46 7.63
C ARG A 44 7.26 -7.45 6.55
N ASP A 45 7.97 -7.47 5.43
CA ASP A 45 7.73 -6.53 4.33
C ASP A 45 6.29 -6.64 3.79
N GLU A 46 5.78 -7.86 3.69
CA GLU A 46 4.47 -8.12 3.09
C GLU A 46 3.29 -7.95 4.06
N HIS A 47 3.44 -8.36 5.32
CA HIS A 47 2.30 -8.58 6.21
C HIS A 47 2.35 -7.81 7.52
N PHE A 48 3.51 -7.26 7.92
CA PHE A 48 3.65 -6.66 9.25
C PHE A 48 2.69 -5.49 9.47
N ALA A 49 2.59 -4.56 8.52
CA ALA A 49 1.76 -3.36 8.67
C ALA A 49 0.28 -3.72 8.90
N GLU A 50 -0.27 -4.63 8.09
CA GLU A 50 -1.66 -5.08 8.21
C GLU A 50 -1.91 -5.88 9.49
N TRP A 51 -0.95 -6.72 9.89
CA TRP A 51 -1.02 -7.46 11.15
C TRP A 51 -0.99 -6.51 12.36
N PHE A 52 -0.10 -5.52 12.33
CA PHE A 52 0.08 -4.53 13.38
C PHE A 52 -1.19 -3.69 13.56
N GLU A 53 -1.80 -3.24 12.47
CA GLU A 53 -3.09 -2.53 12.51
C GLU A 53 -4.19 -3.35 13.19
N LYS A 54 -4.34 -4.63 12.81
CA LYS A 54 -5.31 -5.53 13.45
C LYS A 54 -4.99 -5.72 14.92
N ARG A 55 -3.72 -5.90 15.27
CA ARG A 55 -3.23 -6.15 16.63
C ARG A 55 -3.49 -4.96 17.55
N VAL A 56 -3.19 -3.75 17.11
CA VAL A 56 -3.45 -2.51 17.87
C VAL A 56 -4.96 -2.30 18.04
N ASN A 57 -5.76 -2.50 16.98
CA ASN A 57 -7.21 -2.33 17.03
C ASN A 57 -7.95 -3.38 17.89
N THR A 58 -7.34 -4.54 18.15
CA THR A 58 -7.88 -5.56 19.07
C THR A 58 -7.35 -5.41 20.51
N GLY A 59 -6.31 -4.61 20.73
CA GLY A 59 -5.67 -4.39 22.03
C GLY A 59 -6.27 -3.22 22.82
N LEU A 60 -6.46 -3.45 24.12
CA LEU A 60 -6.96 -2.56 25.19
C LEU A 60 -7.39 -1.11 24.85
N LEU A 61 -8.65 -0.85 25.22
CA LEU A 61 -9.39 0.43 25.29
C LEU A 61 -8.80 1.53 26.20
N ASP A 62 -7.59 1.37 26.73
CA ASP A 62 -7.02 2.37 27.63
C ASP A 62 -6.19 3.36 26.81
N GLY A 63 -6.62 4.63 26.78
CA GLY A 63 -6.20 5.67 25.82
C GLY A 63 -4.70 6.02 25.80
N SER A 64 -3.87 5.30 26.55
CA SER A 64 -2.41 5.28 26.48
C SER A 64 -1.85 4.80 25.13
N THR A 65 -2.61 4.06 24.32
CA THR A 65 -2.17 3.46 23.04
C THR A 65 -2.54 4.26 21.78
N LYS A 66 -3.15 5.44 21.93
CA LYS A 66 -3.60 6.27 20.77
C LYS A 66 -2.51 6.58 19.76
N HIS A 67 -1.26 6.73 20.20
CA HIS A 67 -0.14 6.97 19.31
C HIS A 67 0.14 5.75 18.40
N LEU A 68 -0.03 4.53 18.91
CA LEU A 68 0.10 3.30 18.13
C LEU A 68 -1.02 3.17 17.09
N GLU A 69 -2.24 3.60 17.43
CA GLU A 69 -3.36 3.65 16.46
C GLU A 69 -3.05 4.61 15.30
N ILE A 70 -2.40 5.74 15.60
CA ILE A 70 -1.97 6.71 14.58
C ILE A 70 -0.87 6.11 13.70
N LEU A 71 0.11 5.42 14.29
CA LEU A 71 1.18 4.75 13.54
C LEU A 71 0.64 3.62 12.66
N ALA A 72 -0.34 2.86 13.16
CA ALA A 72 -0.94 1.75 12.44
C ALA A 72 -1.77 2.20 11.23
N ARG A 73 -2.25 3.45 11.22
CA ARG A 73 -2.98 3.98 10.07
C ARG A 73 -2.07 4.14 8.86
N HIS A 74 -2.61 3.76 7.71
CA HIS A 74 -1.96 3.94 6.42
C HIS A 74 -1.65 5.42 6.14
N PRO A 75 -0.52 5.74 5.48
CA PRO A 75 -0.18 7.10 5.10
C PRO A 75 -1.25 7.71 4.19
N LEU A 76 -1.48 9.01 4.35
CA LEU A 76 -2.37 9.75 3.45
C LEU A 76 -1.73 9.87 2.07
N MET A 77 -2.46 9.45 1.03
CA MET A 77 -2.02 9.57 -0.36
C MET A 77 -2.14 10.99 -0.93
N SER A 78 -2.73 11.91 -0.18
CA SER A 78 -2.93 13.28 -0.60
C SER A 78 -2.60 14.26 0.52
N ALA A 79 -2.01 15.39 0.13
CA ALA A 79 -1.74 16.51 1.01
C ALA A 79 -2.23 17.79 0.33
N LYS A 80 -2.77 18.71 1.12
CA LYS A 80 -3.16 20.03 0.63
C LYS A 80 -1.96 20.97 0.77
N LEU A 81 -1.45 21.47 -0.35
CA LEU A 81 -0.38 22.45 -0.35
C LEU A 81 -0.98 23.84 -0.14
N TYR A 82 -0.48 24.56 0.86
CA TYR A 82 -0.79 25.97 1.07
C TYR A 82 0.40 26.80 0.59
N LYS A 83 0.13 27.86 -0.19
CA LYS A 83 1.17 28.80 -0.60
C LYS A 83 1.68 29.53 0.65
N GLY A 84 2.94 29.29 1.01
CA GLY A 84 3.62 30.07 2.04
C GLY A 84 3.97 31.44 1.48
N TYR A 85 3.54 32.50 2.14
CA TYR A 85 4.01 33.85 1.85
C TYR A 85 5.14 34.21 2.80
N PHE A 86 6.25 34.70 2.27
CA PHE A 86 7.29 35.33 3.09
C PHE A 86 6.71 36.65 3.61
N VAL A 87 6.33 36.67 4.89
CA VAL A 87 6.02 37.92 5.59
C VAL A 87 7.35 38.63 5.80
N ASN A 88 7.69 39.56 4.91
CA ASN A 88 8.64 40.61 5.29
C ASN A 88 7.98 41.38 6.42
N ASP A 89 8.71 41.57 7.52
CA ASP A 89 8.25 42.27 8.71
C ASP A 89 7.65 43.64 8.35
N THR A 90 6.33 43.70 8.17
CA THR A 90 5.38 44.72 8.63
C THR A 90 4.07 44.62 7.84
N HIS A 91 2.98 44.41 8.59
CA HIS A 91 1.56 44.40 8.20
C HIS A 91 1.01 43.06 7.67
N THR A 92 0.44 42.29 8.59
CA THR A 92 -0.60 41.30 8.36
C THR A 92 -1.72 41.89 7.50
N ILE A 93 -1.96 41.31 6.33
CA ILE A 93 -3.19 41.55 5.56
C ILE A 93 -4.07 40.32 5.73
N ASP A 94 -5.01 40.46 6.67
CA ASP A 94 -6.29 39.75 6.66
C ASP A 94 -7.06 40.34 5.47
N GLU A 95 -6.93 39.77 4.28
CA GLU A 95 -7.86 40.05 3.19
C GLU A 95 -7.89 38.88 2.20
N MET A 96 -9.02 38.18 2.26
CA MET A 96 -9.45 37.23 1.24
C MET A 96 -9.59 38.01 -0.08
N ILE A 97 -8.76 37.71 -1.06
CA ILE A 97 -8.96 38.18 -2.43
C ILE A 97 -9.25 36.95 -3.30
N ASP A 98 -10.54 36.75 -3.57
CA ASP A 98 -11.02 36.07 -4.77
C ASP A 98 -10.68 36.98 -5.95
N GLU A 99 -9.66 36.65 -6.74
CA GLU A 99 -9.48 37.22 -8.09
C GLU A 99 -8.59 36.31 -8.96
N GLU A 100 -9.28 35.53 -9.80
CA GLU A 100 -9.05 35.35 -11.25
C GLU A 100 -7.60 35.45 -11.80
N VAL A 101 -7.07 34.27 -12.18
CA VAL A 101 -6.34 33.99 -13.42
C VAL A 101 -5.01 34.73 -13.69
N GLY A 102 -3.92 34.07 -13.29
CA GLY A 102 -2.61 34.18 -13.93
C GLY A 102 -2.25 32.86 -14.62
N ARG A 103 -2.48 32.80 -15.95
CA ARG A 103 -2.16 31.73 -16.88
C ARG A 103 -0.71 31.22 -16.67
N PHE A 104 -0.53 30.01 -16.18
CA PHE A 104 0.75 29.30 -16.30
C PHE A 104 0.80 28.72 -17.71
N GLU A 105 1.78 29.14 -18.51
CA GLU A 105 2.09 28.47 -19.77
C GLU A 105 2.55 27.05 -19.43
N VAL A 106 1.73 26.08 -19.82
CA VAL A 106 2.10 24.66 -19.78
C VAL A 106 3.04 24.47 -20.95
N GLU A 107 4.34 24.27 -20.68
CA GLU A 107 5.23 23.76 -21.72
C GLU A 107 4.69 22.39 -22.15
N GLN A 108 4.37 22.30 -23.45
CA GLN A 108 3.86 21.08 -24.07
C GLN A 108 5.01 20.08 -24.11
N TYR A 109 4.87 18.97 -23.40
CA TYR A 109 5.70 17.79 -23.64
C TYR A 109 5.12 17.12 -24.89
N GLU A 110 5.91 17.01 -25.95
CA GLU A 110 5.57 16.22 -27.14
C GLU A 110 5.57 14.74 -26.72
N GLU A 111 4.40 14.11 -26.75
CA GLU A 111 4.26 12.65 -26.67
C GLU A 111 4.83 12.06 -27.97
N GLU A 112 5.94 11.33 -27.88
CA GLU A 112 6.39 10.50 -28.99
C GLU A 112 5.51 9.24 -29.07
N GLU A 113 4.75 9.12 -30.17
CA GLU A 113 4.04 7.91 -30.57
C GLU A 113 5.03 6.77 -30.81
N PHE A 114 4.93 5.70 -30.04
CA PHE A 114 5.51 4.41 -30.39
C PHE A 114 4.45 3.58 -31.13
N GLU A 115 4.58 3.50 -32.45
CA GLU A 115 3.86 2.52 -33.28
C GLU A 115 4.64 1.20 -33.25
N ASP A 116 4.18 0.24 -32.44
CA ASP A 116 4.58 -1.16 -32.58
C ASP A 116 3.50 -1.90 -33.39
N GLU A 117 3.59 -1.81 -34.72
CA GLU A 117 2.92 -2.75 -35.63
C GLU A 117 3.80 -3.99 -35.83
N GLU A 118 3.45 -5.11 -35.21
CA GLU A 118 3.86 -6.44 -35.68
C GLU A 118 2.64 -7.38 -35.56
N ASP A 119 2.05 -7.65 -36.71
CA ASP A 119 1.01 -8.63 -36.97
C ASP A 119 1.68 -9.99 -37.21
N THR A 120 1.53 -10.96 -36.30
CA THR A 120 1.69 -12.38 -36.62
C THR A 120 0.65 -13.21 -35.89
N SER A 121 -0.43 -13.50 -36.62
CA SER A 121 -1.11 -14.80 -36.66
C SER A 121 -0.14 -15.95 -36.35
N ASP A 122 -0.50 -16.84 -35.42
CA ASP A 122 -0.47 -18.30 -35.67
C ASP A 122 -1.18 -19.04 -34.51
N ASP A 123 -2.09 -19.92 -34.92
CA ASP A 123 -2.89 -20.83 -34.13
C ASP A 123 -2.05 -21.74 -33.22
N TYR A 124 -2.45 -21.85 -31.95
CA TYR A 124 -2.25 -23.07 -31.19
C TYR A 124 -3.54 -23.44 -30.46
N ASP A 125 -4.24 -24.41 -31.06
CA ASP A 125 -5.06 -25.38 -30.36
C ASP A 125 -4.33 -25.88 -29.11
N ASN A 126 -4.97 -25.70 -27.95
CA ASN A 126 -4.68 -26.55 -26.81
C ASN A 126 -6.00 -27.04 -26.24
N GLU A 127 -6.54 -28.07 -26.89
CA GLU A 127 -7.46 -29.01 -26.27
C GLU A 127 -6.76 -29.65 -25.06
N ILE A 128 -6.94 -29.08 -23.88
CA ILE A 128 -6.71 -29.81 -22.64
C ILE A 128 -8.01 -30.54 -22.32
N LEU A 129 -8.01 -31.81 -22.74
CA LEU A 129 -8.90 -32.89 -22.38
C LEU A 129 -9.30 -32.85 -20.89
N PHE A 130 -10.54 -32.46 -20.62
CA PHE A 130 -11.25 -32.99 -19.45
C PHE A 130 -11.65 -34.41 -19.80
N SER A 131 -10.78 -35.38 -19.52
CA SER A 131 -11.20 -36.78 -19.46
C SER A 131 -12.04 -36.99 -18.22
N ASP A 132 -13.30 -37.35 -18.46
CA ASP A 132 -14.20 -38.04 -17.56
C ASP A 132 -13.49 -39.13 -16.76
N HIS A 133 -13.70 -39.12 -15.45
CA HIS A 133 -14.05 -40.34 -14.73
C HIS A 133 -15.21 -40.03 -13.78
N SER A 134 -16.40 -40.13 -14.34
CA SER A 134 -17.55 -40.67 -13.62
C SER A 134 -17.16 -42.04 -13.06
N SER A 135 -17.37 -42.25 -11.76
CA SER A 135 -17.44 -43.57 -11.16
C SER A 135 -18.72 -43.60 -10.36
N ASP A 136 -19.82 -43.77 -11.10
CA ASP A 136 -21.03 -44.39 -10.58
C ASP A 136 -21.05 -45.86 -11.01
N GLU A 137 -21.87 -46.63 -10.27
CA GLU A 137 -22.31 -48.01 -10.52
C GLU A 137 -21.40 -49.10 -9.89
N ASP A 138 -21.87 -50.06 -9.08
CA ASP A 138 -23.23 -50.55 -8.86
C ASP A 138 -23.34 -51.46 -7.61
N GLU A 139 -24.60 -51.69 -7.24
CA GLU A 139 -25.17 -52.56 -6.22
C GLU A 139 -25.10 -54.08 -6.57
N PHE A 140 -25.39 -54.94 -5.58
CA PHE A 140 -25.56 -56.43 -5.57
C PHE A 140 -24.29 -57.30 -5.44
N ASP A 141 -24.21 -58.31 -4.58
CA ASP A 141 -25.21 -59.28 -4.04
C ASP A 141 -25.00 -59.58 -2.55
#